data_AF-A0A1C9WXR0-F1
#
_entry.id   AF-A0A1C9WXR0-F1
#
_cell.length_a   1.000
_cell.length_b   1.000
_cell.length_c   1.000
_cell.angle_alpha   90.00
_cell.angle_beta   90.00
_cell.angle_gamma   90.00
#
_symmetry.space_group_name_H-M   'P 1'
#
loop_
_entity.id
_entity.type
_entity.pdbx_description
1 polymer ?
#
loop_
_entity_poly.entity_id
_entity_poly.type
_entity_poly.pdbx_seq_one_letter_code
_entity_poly.pdbx_strand_id
1 'polypeptide(L)' 'MQFLRMLTLAQVKEILNVGMATVYALLASQGLRGVQLGGRRVWRVSEADVADYLERAYAQTKARIEAGQVGEEEAAED' A
#
# COMPACT_ATOMS: atom_id res chain seq x y z
N MET A 1 19.65 -14.42 -12.35
CA MET A 1 18.34 -13.94 -11.85
C MET A 1 18.64 -12.88 -10.78
N GLN A 2 18.16 -11.65 -10.95
CA GLN A 2 18.18 -10.67 -9.87
C GLN A 2 16.91 -10.84 -9.03
N PHE A 3 17.07 -10.94 -7.72
CA PHE A 3 15.93 -11.02 -6.80
C PHE A 3 15.46 -9.61 -6.45
N LEU A 4 14.15 -9.42 -6.37
CA LEU A 4 13.57 -8.18 -5.88
C LEU A 4 13.91 -7.99 -4.40
N ARG A 5 14.15 -6.74 -4.00
CA ARG A 5 14.36 -6.40 -2.60
C ARG A 5 13.06 -6.57 -1.84
N MET A 6 13.08 -7.43 -0.82
CA MET A 6 11.94 -7.71 0.04
C MET A 6 11.96 -6.78 1.26
N LEU A 7 10.81 -6.21 1.55
CA LEU A 7 10.55 -5.29 2.65
C LEU A 7 9.77 -6.00 3.74
N THR A 8 10.07 -5.64 4.99
CA THR A 8 9.21 -5.94 6.14
C THR A 8 8.00 -5.00 6.15
N LEU A 9 6.93 -5.38 6.84
CA LEU A 9 5.77 -4.49 6.98
C LEU A 9 6.10 -3.18 7.69
N ALA A 10 7.08 -3.19 8.61
CA ALA A 10 7.58 -1.96 9.23
C ALA A 10 8.24 -1.04 8.20
N GLN A 11 9.05 -1.57 7.28
CA GLN A 11 9.64 -0.76 6.21
C GLN A 11 8.58 -0.20 5.26
N VAL A 12 7.58 -1.00 4.89
CA VAL A 12 6.45 -0.53 4.07
C VAL A 12 5.68 0.59 4.76
N LYS A 13 5.42 0.44 6.06
CA LYS A 13 4.78 1.45 6.90
C LYS A 13 5.55 2.78 6.84
N GLU A 14 6.87 2.75 7.01
CA GLU A 14 7.70 3.95 6.92
C GLU A 14 7.72 4.54 5.49
N ILE A 15 7.80 3.70 4.45
CA ILE A 15 7.81 4.16 3.04
C ILE A 15 6.50 4.85 2.67
N LEU A 16 5.37 4.26 3.03
CA LEU A 16 4.05 4.81 2.73
C LEU A 16 3.60 5.87 3.74
N ASN A 17 4.35 6.05 4.83
CA ASN A 17 4.05 6.93 5.94
C ASN A 17 2.61 6.76 6.48
N VAL A 18 2.23 5.53 6.81
CA VAL A 18 0.90 5.17 7.33
C VAL A 18 0.98 4.37 8.62
N GLY A 19 -0.16 4.12 9.27
CA GLY A 19 -0.24 3.18 10.40
C GLY A 19 -0.10 1.71 9.98
N MET A 20 0.35 0.84 10.88
CA MET A 20 0.41 -0.62 10.64
C MET A 20 -0.98 -1.21 10.31
N ALA A 21 -2.04 -0.68 10.93
CA ALA A 21 -3.41 -1.09 10.63
C ALA A 21 -3.75 -0.88 9.14
N THR A 22 -3.35 0.26 8.57
CA THR A 22 -3.51 0.56 7.14
C THR A 22 -2.73 -0.42 6.27
N VAL A 23 -1.48 -0.74 6.61
CA VAL A 23 -0.68 -1.72 5.86
C VAL A 23 -1.36 -3.11 5.87
N TYR A 24 -1.88 -3.55 7.01
CA TYR A 24 -2.62 -4.81 7.08
C TYR A 24 -3.93 -4.78 6.30
N ALA A 25 -4.68 -3.68 6.34
CA ALA A 25 -5.90 -3.52 5.57
C ALA A 25 -5.62 -3.62 4.07
N LEU A 26 -4.53 -3.00 3.58
CA LEU A 26 -4.09 -3.09 2.20
C LEU A 26 -3.71 -4.52 1.78
N LEU A 27 -3.06 -5.29 2.66
CA LEU A 27 -2.76 -6.70 2.38
C LEU A 27 -4.03 -7.56 2.35
N ALA A 28 -4.93 -7.35 3.32
CA ALA A 28 -6.17 -8.10 3.44
C ALA A 28 -7.11 -7.84 2.26
N SER A 29 -7.17 -6.59 1.78
CA SER A 29 -7.96 -6.21 0.60
C SER A 29 -7.28 -6.54 -0.73
N GLN A 30 -6.06 -7.08 -0.71
CA GLN A 30 -5.20 -7.27 -1.89
C GLN A 30 -4.86 -5.95 -2.62
N GLY A 31 -5.09 -4.80 -1.98
CA GLY A 31 -4.67 -3.49 -2.47
C GLY A 31 -3.14 -3.39 -2.57
N LEU A 32 -2.42 -3.96 -1.60
CA LEU A 32 -0.97 -4.15 -1.65
C LEU A 32 -0.65 -5.64 -1.74
N ARG A 33 0.15 -6.04 -2.74
CA ARG A 33 0.57 -7.43 -2.87
C ARG A 33 1.64 -7.74 -1.82
N GLY A 34 1.54 -8.91 -1.21
CA GLY A 34 2.51 -9.40 -0.26
C GLY A 34 2.46 -10.91 -0.15
N VAL A 35 3.56 -11.50 0.30
CA VAL A 35 3.70 -12.95 0.49
C VAL A 35 3.93 -13.25 1.96
N GLN A 36 3.27 -14.28 2.46
CA GLN A 36 3.56 -14.85 3.76
C GLN A 36 4.62 -15.95 3.61
N LEU A 37 5.77 -15.77 4.25
CA LEU A 37 6.88 -16.72 4.20
C LEU A 37 6.91 -17.57 5.47
N GLY A 38 6.92 -18.89 5.31
CA GLY A 38 7.13 -19.84 6.40
C GLY A 38 5.98 -19.96 7.42
N GLY A 39 6.29 -20.52 8.59
CA GLY A 39 5.34 -20.82 9.66
C GLY A 39 5.01 -19.59 10.51
N ARG A 40 3.84 -19.01 10.24
CA ARG A 40 3.10 -17.95 10.97
C ARG A 40 3.66 -16.51 10.87
N ARG A 41 2.85 -15.65 10.21
CA ARG A 41 2.80 -14.16 10.27
C ARG A 41 4.02 -13.38 9.76
N VAL A 42 5.02 -14.03 9.18
CA VAL A 42 6.11 -13.30 8.52
C VAL A 42 5.66 -12.88 7.12
N TRP A 43 5.20 -11.64 7.02
CA TRP A 43 4.84 -11.03 5.73
C TRP A 43 6.03 -10.30 5.12
N ARG A 44 6.13 -10.39 3.79
CA ARG A 44 7.07 -9.63 2.98
C ARG A 44 6.36 -9.03 1.77
N VAL A 45 6.80 -7.84 1.41
CA VAL A 45 6.33 -7.09 0.23
C VAL A 45 7.57 -6.75 -0.58
N SER A 46 7.55 -6.90 -1.90
CA SER A 46 8.71 -6.47 -2.68
C SER A 46 8.68 -4.95 -2.92
N GLU A 47 9.83 -4.33 -3.17
CA GLU A 47 9.87 -2.92 -3.59
C GLU A 47 9.02 -2.68 -4.85
N ALA A 48 9.02 -3.63 -5.80
CA ALA A 48 8.18 -3.56 -6.99
C ALA A 48 6.69 -3.57 -6.66
N ASP A 49 6.24 -4.37 -5.69
CA ASP A 49 4.84 -4.39 -5.27
C ASP A 49 4.39 -3.06 -4.64
N VAL A 50 5.28 -2.39 -3.90
CA VAL A 50 5.00 -1.05 -3.36
C VAL A 50 4.91 -0.02 -4.49
N ALA A 51 5.83 -0.07 -5.46
CA ALA A 51 5.79 0.80 -6.63
C ALA A 51 4.49 0.61 -7.44
N ASP A 52 4.13 -0.64 -7.76
CA ASP A 52 2.89 -0.98 -8.47
C ASP A 52 1.63 -0.54 -7.71
N TYR A 53 1.65 -0.57 -6.37
CA TYR A 53 0.57 -0.01 -5.56
C TYR A 53 0.48 1.50 -5.71
N LEU A 54 1.59 2.22 -5.59
CA LEU A 54 1.61 3.68 -5.71
C LEU A 54 1.14 4.12 -7.09
N GLU A 55 1.60 3.49 -8.17
CA GLU A 55 1.15 3.79 -9.53
C GLU A 55 -0.37 3.67 -9.68
N ARG A 56 -0.95 2.57 -9.21
CA ARG A 56 -2.41 2.37 -9.22
C ARG A 56 -3.12 3.39 -8.31
N ALA A 57 -2.56 3.72 -7.15
CA ALA A 57 -3.15 4.70 -6.23
C ALA A 57 -3.19 6.10 -6.88
N TYR A 58 -2.11 6.51 -7.53
CA TYR A 58 -2.06 7.78 -8.27
C TYR A 58 -3.04 7.80 -9.45
N ALA A 59 -3.14 6.71 -10.22
CA ALA A 59 -4.10 6.61 -11.32
C ALA A 59 -5.55 6.73 -10.84
N GLN A 60 -5.90 6.07 -9.73
CA GLN A 60 -7.23 6.17 -9.13
C GLN A 60 -7.54 7.58 -8.61
N THR A 61 -6.57 8.23 -7.94
CA THR A 61 -6.72 9.61 -7.49
C THR A 61 -6.91 10.56 -8.67
N LYS A 62 -6.12 10.41 -9.73
CA LYS A 62 -6.28 11.19 -10.96
C LYS A 62 -7.68 11.02 -11.55
N ALA A 63 -8.16 9.79 -11.69
CA ALA A 63 -9.49 9.51 -12.22
C ALA A 63 -10.60 10.14 -11.38
N ARG A 64 -10.49 10.12 -10.04
CA ARG A 64 -11.45 10.79 -9.15
C ARG A 64 -11.46 12.31 -9.34
N ILE A 65 -10.29 12.94 -9.47
CA ILE A 65 -10.15 14.38 -9.73
C ILE A 65 -10.81 14.74 -11.06
N GLU A 66 -10.52 13.98 -12.12
CA GLU A 66 -11.09 14.21 -13.46
C GLU A 66 -12.61 14.02 -13.48
N ALA A 67 -13.13 13.11 -12.65
CA ALA A 67 -14.57 12.89 -12.49
C ALA A 67 -15.26 13.95 -11.60
N GLY A 68 -14.51 14.93 -11.05
CA GLY A 68 -15.04 15.95 -10.14
C GLY A 68 -15.46 15.39 -8.77
N GLN A 69 -14.96 14.22 -8.39
CA GLN A 69 -15.33 13.49 -7.16
C GLN A 69 -14.39 13.80 -5.98
N VAL A 70 -13.46 14.74 -6.14
CA VAL A 70 -12.53 15.15 -5.08
C VAL A 70 -13.02 16.45 -4.47
N GLY A 71 -13.73 16.31 -3.35
CA GLY A 71 -14.24 17.40 -2.53
C GLY A 71 -15.33 16.88 -1.60
N GLU A 72 -14.94 16.50 -0.37
CA GLU A 72 -15.76 16.44 0.87
C GLU A 72 -15.10 15.63 2.01
N GLU A 73 -14.04 14.84 1.77
CA GLU A 73 -13.39 14.03 2.83
C GLU A 73 -12.39 14.80 3.72
N GLU A 74 -12.10 16.08 3.44
CA GLU A 74 -11.17 16.93 4.21
C GLU A 74 -11.86 17.71 5.36
N ALA A 75 -13.01 17.23 5.85
CA ALA A 75 -13.72 17.77 7.02
C ALA A 75 -13.87 16.73 8.15
N ALA A 76 -12.86 15.89 8.35
CA ALA A 76 -12.73 15.09 9.56
C ALA A 76 -11.33 15.29 10.15
N GLU A 77 -11.18 16.41 10.86
CA GLU A 77 -10.14 16.58 11.89
C GLU A 77 -10.35 15.55 13.00
N ASP A 78 -9.26 14.90 13.42
CA ASP A 78 -8.87 14.70 14.84
C ASP A 78 -7.38 14.29 14.91
#